data_AF-A0A7J3JRT9-F1
#
_entry.id   AF-A0A7J3JRT9-F1
#
_cell.length_a   1.000
_cell.length_b   1.000
_cell.length_c   1.000
_cell.angle_alpha   90.00
_cell.angle_beta   90.00
_cell.angle_gamma   90.00
#
_symmetry.space_group_name_H-M   'P 1'
#
loop_
_entity.id
_entity.type
_entity.pdbx_description
1 polymer ?
#
loop_
_entity_poly.entity_id
_entity_poly.type
_entity_poly.pdbx_seq_one_letter_code
_entity_poly.pdbx_strand_id
1 'polypeptide(L)'
;MYRYLHLEKQVLNKMKGEMNLYWMPCLLVKFPECKPKDTFISDCFLRTYIDNPYLGLLLLKKAPKNIKVVDEPPIEAQRISVEKCSGVNLVNELNEVSNEIYRGEYTRLYELVDKLTEYDDIEVKMRVFLRTRKYVIPAERVREVGKKIAVESIKSALKTLCIKNIEESYRTPTAVTEPIYILFYIDSRYTLAGFIVGKKIIESNSHAKIISKFKENMKEVFR
;
A
#
# COMPACT_ATOMS: atom_id res chain seq x y z
N MET A 1 19.60 -2.66 -12.50
CA MET A 1 18.70 -2.84 -13.65
C MET A 1 17.44 -3.52 -13.14
N TYR A 2 16.25 -3.03 -13.51
CA TYR A 2 14.98 -3.64 -13.09
C TYR A 2 14.72 -4.91 -13.90
N ARG A 3 14.26 -5.96 -13.22
CA ARG A 3 13.74 -7.20 -13.83
C ARG A 3 12.22 -7.23 -13.70
N TYR A 4 11.55 -8.21 -14.30
CA TYR A 4 10.09 -8.31 -14.28
C TYR A 4 9.64 -9.51 -13.45
N LEU A 5 8.50 -9.40 -12.77
CA LEU A 5 7.80 -10.59 -12.30
C LEU A 5 7.13 -11.31 -13.45
N HIS A 6 7.40 -12.61 -13.54
CA HIS A 6 6.71 -13.48 -14.47
C HIS A 6 5.22 -13.55 -14.16
N LEU A 7 4.41 -13.62 -15.23
CA LEU A 7 2.99 -13.89 -15.17
C LEU A 7 2.60 -14.84 -16.30
N GLU A 8 1.53 -15.58 -16.08
CA GLU A 8 0.92 -16.40 -17.13
C GLU A 8 -0.14 -15.59 -17.85
N LYS A 9 -0.01 -15.46 -19.17
CA LYS A 9 -0.91 -14.65 -19.99
C LYS A 9 -2.39 -15.03 -19.83
N GLN A 10 -2.66 -16.31 -19.56
CA GLN A 10 -4.02 -16.84 -19.30
C GLN A 10 -4.71 -16.20 -18.08
N VAL A 11 -3.96 -15.62 -17.14
CA VAL A 11 -4.54 -14.90 -15.99
C VAL A 11 -5.31 -13.67 -16.44
N LEU A 12 -4.89 -13.03 -17.53
CA LEU A 12 -5.55 -11.84 -18.07
C LEU A 12 -6.99 -12.12 -18.50
N ASN A 13 -7.28 -13.36 -18.93
CA ASN A 13 -8.64 -13.79 -19.30
C ASN A 13 -9.62 -13.79 -18.10
N LYS A 14 -9.12 -13.73 -16.87
CA LYS A 14 -9.94 -13.63 -15.66
C LYS A 14 -10.37 -12.21 -15.34
N MET A 15 -9.72 -11.20 -15.96
CA MET A 15 -10.08 -9.81 -15.76
C MET A 15 -11.38 -9.50 -16.51
N LYS A 16 -12.30 -8.81 -15.83
CA LYS A 16 -13.57 -8.36 -16.40
C LYS A 16 -13.53 -6.85 -16.59
N GLY A 17 -14.02 -6.38 -17.74
CA GLY A 17 -14.06 -4.96 -18.08
C GLY A 17 -12.75 -4.42 -18.67
N GLU A 18 -12.77 -3.15 -19.06
CA GLU A 18 -11.60 -2.44 -19.58
C GLU A 18 -10.64 -2.09 -18.43
N MET A 19 -9.44 -2.66 -18.49
CA MET A 19 -8.38 -2.46 -17.50
C MET A 19 -7.14 -1.93 -18.21
N ASN A 20 -6.56 -0.87 -17.65
CA ASN A 20 -5.27 -0.36 -18.10
C ASN A 20 -4.16 -1.13 -17.39
N LEU A 21 -3.15 -1.54 -18.15
CA LEU A 21 -2.03 -2.35 -17.65
C LEU A 21 -0.73 -1.55 -17.72
N TYR A 22 0.01 -1.58 -16.62
CA TYR A 22 1.28 -0.87 -16.48
C TYR A 22 2.33 -1.76 -15.82
N TRP A 23 3.58 -1.66 -16.28
CA TRP A 23 4.73 -2.17 -15.55
C TRP A 23 5.11 -1.15 -14.47
N MET A 24 4.69 -1.43 -13.24
CA MET A 24 4.90 -0.55 -12.10
C MET A 24 6.19 -0.92 -11.34
N PRO A 25 7.07 0.05 -11.04
CA PRO A 25 8.30 -0.21 -10.30
C PRO A 25 8.00 -0.50 -8.83
N CYS A 26 8.56 -1.60 -8.35
CA CYS A 26 8.40 -2.09 -6.99
C CYS A 26 9.73 -2.63 -6.44
N LEU A 27 9.76 -2.87 -5.12
CA LEU A 27 10.78 -3.67 -4.47
C LEU A 27 10.18 -5.00 -4.02
N LEU A 28 10.84 -6.10 -4.34
CA LEU A 28 10.70 -7.32 -3.54
C LEU A 28 11.51 -7.15 -2.27
N VAL A 29 10.85 -7.31 -1.13
CA VAL A 29 11.45 -7.07 0.19
C VAL A 29 11.36 -8.33 1.01
N LYS A 30 12.48 -8.73 1.61
CA LYS A 30 12.54 -9.79 2.60
C LYS A 30 13.07 -9.22 3.90
N PHE A 31 12.47 -9.65 5.01
CA PHE A 31 12.92 -9.36 6.37
C PHE A 31 13.40 -10.67 6.99
N PRO A 32 14.67 -11.09 6.77
CA PRO A 32 15.14 -12.43 7.12
C PRO A 32 15.02 -12.75 8.61
N GLU A 33 15.21 -11.74 9.45
CA GLU A 33 15.19 -11.90 10.92
C GLU A 33 13.76 -12.00 11.48
N CYS A 34 12.76 -11.49 10.76
CA CYS A 34 11.38 -11.37 11.25
C CYS A 34 10.40 -12.32 10.57
N LYS A 35 10.45 -12.35 9.24
CA LYS A 35 9.57 -13.17 8.39
C LYS A 35 10.42 -13.87 7.33
N PRO A 36 11.33 -14.78 7.71
CA PRO A 36 12.31 -15.39 6.81
C PRO A 36 11.71 -16.08 5.59
N LYS A 37 10.47 -16.58 5.72
CA LYS A 37 9.76 -17.32 4.66
C LYS A 37 8.85 -16.43 3.80
N ASP A 38 8.67 -15.17 4.17
CA ASP A 38 7.78 -14.27 3.46
C ASP A 38 8.56 -13.30 2.59
N THR A 39 7.99 -12.98 1.44
CA THR A 39 8.45 -11.91 0.56
C THR A 39 7.33 -10.90 0.44
N PHE A 40 7.67 -9.63 0.43
CA PHE A 40 6.74 -8.53 0.32
C PHE A 40 7.01 -7.74 -0.96
N ILE A 41 5.98 -7.06 -1.44
CA ILE A 41 5.99 -6.13 -2.56
C ILE A 41 5.80 -4.75 -1.95
N SER A 42 6.73 -3.84 -2.22
CA SER A 42 6.62 -2.43 -1.88
C SER A 42 6.53 -1.60 -3.15
N ASP A 43 5.45 -0.82 -3.28
CA ASP A 43 5.20 0.09 -4.41
C ASP A 43 6.15 1.28 -4.35
N CYS A 44 6.98 1.50 -5.37
CA CYS A 44 7.86 2.67 -5.39
C CYS A 44 7.24 3.92 -6.02
N PHE A 45 6.23 3.75 -6.86
CA PHE A 45 5.57 4.82 -7.57
C PHE A 45 4.79 5.74 -6.64
N LEU A 46 3.81 5.21 -5.91
CA LEU A 46 2.98 5.99 -4.99
C LEU A 46 3.81 6.56 -3.84
N ARG A 47 4.82 5.82 -3.37
CA ARG A 47 5.76 6.30 -2.33
C ARG A 47 6.54 7.52 -2.79
N THR A 48 7.08 7.49 -4.01
CA THR A 48 7.81 8.63 -4.58
C THR A 48 6.89 9.81 -4.89
N TYR A 49 5.70 9.53 -5.42
CA TYR A 49 4.83 10.56 -5.95
C TYR A 49 4.08 11.34 -4.86
N ILE A 50 3.68 10.68 -3.78
CA ILE A 50 2.92 11.30 -2.67
C ILE A 50 3.86 11.81 -1.57
N ASP A 51 5.09 11.30 -1.51
CA ASP A 51 6.13 11.68 -0.55
C ASP A 51 5.65 11.61 0.91
N ASN A 52 5.06 10.46 1.27
CA ASN A 52 4.60 10.19 2.62
C ASN A 52 5.10 8.82 3.10
N PRO A 53 5.91 8.74 4.17
CA PRO A 53 6.62 7.51 4.54
C PRO A 53 5.67 6.40 5.04
N TYR A 54 4.46 6.75 5.48
CA TYR A 54 3.45 5.76 5.88
C TYR A 54 3.00 4.87 4.72
N LEU A 55 3.13 5.33 3.47
CA LEU A 55 2.86 4.51 2.28
C LEU A 55 3.80 3.30 2.19
N GLY A 56 5.02 3.42 2.73
CA GLY A 56 5.97 2.31 2.93
C GLY A 56 5.36 1.09 3.59
N LEU A 57 4.50 1.30 4.59
CA LEU A 57 3.78 0.25 5.31
C LEU A 57 2.40 -0.03 4.71
N LEU A 58 1.62 1.00 4.40
CA LEU A 58 0.22 0.85 3.96
C LEU A 58 0.09 0.12 2.62
N LEU A 59 1.09 0.28 1.75
CA LEU A 59 1.14 -0.36 0.43
C LEU A 59 1.96 -1.66 0.43
N LEU A 60 2.57 -2.04 1.55
CA LEU A 60 3.33 -3.27 1.63
C LEU A 60 2.40 -4.48 1.53
N LYS A 61 2.56 -5.30 0.50
CA LYS A 61 1.74 -6.49 0.26
C LYS A 61 2.58 -7.75 0.34
N LYS A 62 2.04 -8.80 0.95
CA LYS A 62 2.69 -10.11 0.92
C LYS A 62 2.64 -10.70 -0.49
N ALA A 63 3.80 -11.04 -1.04
CA ALA A 63 3.91 -11.69 -2.33
C ALA A 63 3.46 -13.16 -2.26
N PRO A 64 2.97 -13.75 -3.36
CA PRO A 64 2.78 -15.19 -3.47
C PRO A 64 4.10 -15.93 -3.25
N LYS A 65 4.02 -17.21 -2.85
CA LYS A 65 5.18 -18.09 -2.85
C LYS A 65 5.58 -18.43 -4.29
N ASN A 66 6.86 -18.75 -4.49
CA ASN A 66 7.42 -19.22 -5.77
C ASN A 66 7.28 -18.21 -6.93
N ILE A 67 7.47 -16.92 -6.63
CA ILE A 67 7.59 -15.91 -7.68
C ILE A 67 8.83 -16.17 -8.54
N LYS A 68 8.68 -16.00 -9.86
CA LYS A 68 9.77 -16.10 -10.82
C LYS A 68 10.08 -14.70 -11.36
N VAL A 69 11.34 -14.33 -11.32
CA VAL A 69 11.85 -13.09 -11.91
C VAL A 69 12.42 -13.40 -13.29
N VAL A 70 12.16 -12.54 -14.26
CA VAL A 70 12.60 -12.68 -15.66
C VAL A 70 13.19 -11.36 -16.15
N ASP A 71 14.09 -11.41 -17.12
CA ASP A 71 14.82 -10.22 -17.59
C ASP A 71 14.00 -9.37 -18.58
N GLU A 72 13.05 -9.98 -19.29
CA GLU A 72 12.19 -9.32 -20.27
C GLU A 72 10.71 -9.32 -19.85
N PRO A 73 9.93 -8.29 -20.22
CA PRO A 73 8.52 -8.22 -19.87
C PRO A 73 7.72 -9.34 -20.57
N PRO A 74 6.99 -10.19 -19.83
CA PRO A 74 6.18 -11.27 -20.41
C PRO A 74 5.07 -10.81 -21.36
N ILE A 75 4.63 -9.57 -21.21
CA ILE A 75 3.60 -8.92 -22.04
C ILE A 75 3.98 -7.47 -22.31
N GLU A 76 3.46 -6.92 -23.40
CA GLU A 76 3.58 -5.52 -23.73
C GLU A 76 2.62 -4.68 -22.85
N ALA A 77 3.17 -3.69 -22.17
CA ALA A 77 2.45 -2.72 -21.36
C ALA A 77 3.35 -1.50 -21.14
N GLN A 78 2.75 -0.34 -20.85
CA GLN A 78 3.48 0.89 -20.57
C GLN A 78 4.28 0.77 -19.27
N ARG A 79 5.51 1.26 -19.25
CA ARG A 79 6.35 1.28 -18.04
C ARG A 79 6.18 2.60 -17.31
N ILE A 80 5.96 2.52 -16.00
CA ILE A 80 6.00 3.69 -15.12
C ILE A 80 7.44 3.93 -14.71
N SER A 81 7.96 5.13 -14.96
CA SER A 81 9.30 5.52 -14.53
C SER A 81 9.23 6.19 -13.16
N VAL A 82 10.19 5.86 -12.28
CA VAL A 82 10.37 6.52 -10.98
C VAL A 82 11.85 6.80 -10.76
N GLU A 83 12.14 7.96 -10.17
CA GLU A 83 13.51 8.35 -9.83
C GLU A 83 14.06 7.56 -8.64
N LYS A 84 13.18 7.22 -7.68
CA LYS A 84 13.58 6.67 -6.37
C LYS A 84 12.89 5.33 -6.11
N CYS A 85 13.65 4.25 -6.18
CA CYS A 85 13.16 2.94 -5.74
C CYS A 85 14.35 2.09 -5.29
N SER A 86 14.71 2.30 -4.02
CA SER A 86 15.84 1.66 -3.37
C SER A 86 15.41 1.08 -2.02
N GLY A 87 16.06 -0.01 -1.61
CA GLY A 87 15.86 -0.56 -0.27
C GLY A 87 16.26 0.41 0.84
N VAL A 88 17.27 1.25 0.60
CA VAL A 88 17.71 2.28 1.55
C VAL A 88 16.58 3.27 1.84
N ASN A 89 15.91 3.77 0.80
CA ASN A 89 14.80 4.71 0.99
C ASN A 89 13.65 4.06 1.75
N LEU A 90 13.30 2.81 1.42
CA LEU A 90 12.29 2.07 2.17
C LEU A 90 12.65 1.92 3.64
N VAL A 91 13.88 1.50 3.95
CA VAL A 91 14.32 1.32 5.33
C VAL A 91 14.30 2.65 6.09
N ASN A 92 14.72 3.74 5.47
CA ASN A 92 14.67 5.07 6.07
C ASN A 92 13.24 5.51 6.36
N GLU A 93 12.30 5.33 5.42
CA GLU A 93 10.89 5.64 5.64
C GLU A 93 10.28 4.79 6.77
N LEU A 94 10.60 3.50 6.84
CA LEU A 94 10.14 2.61 7.90
C LEU A 94 10.65 3.04 9.29
N ASN A 95 11.91 3.49 9.36
CA ASN A 95 12.50 4.04 10.57
C ASN A 95 11.86 5.36 10.99
N GLU A 96 11.61 6.22 10.02
CA GLU A 96 10.97 7.51 10.23
C GLU A 96 9.56 7.31 10.80
N VAL A 97 8.77 6.40 10.20
CA VAL A 97 7.44 6.02 10.72
C VAL A 97 7.54 5.42 12.11
N SER A 98 8.53 4.54 12.36
CA SER A 98 8.75 3.99 13.70
C SER A 98 8.95 5.10 14.73
N ASN A 99 9.90 6.00 14.48
CA ASN A 99 10.22 7.11 15.38
C ASN A 99 9.02 8.02 15.66
N GLU A 100 8.28 8.41 14.62
CA GLU A 100 7.08 9.24 14.79
C GLU A 100 6.05 8.55 15.68
N ILE A 101 5.79 7.26 15.45
CA ILE A 101 4.83 6.49 16.23
C ILE A 101 5.25 6.36 17.70
N TYR A 102 6.55 6.16 17.96
CA TYR A 102 7.08 6.07 19.32
C TYR A 102 7.08 7.42 20.06
N ARG A 103 7.35 8.52 19.35
CA ARG A 103 7.30 9.89 19.92
C ARG A 103 5.90 10.46 20.07
N GLY A 104 4.89 9.81 19.49
CA GLY A 104 3.52 10.30 19.48
C GLY A 104 3.27 11.43 18.46
N GLU A 105 4.13 11.54 17.45
CA GLU A 105 4.10 12.57 16.41
C GLU A 105 3.27 12.09 15.20
N TYR A 106 1.94 12.19 15.28
CA TYR A 106 1.04 11.59 14.29
C TYR A 106 0.60 12.51 13.14
N THR A 107 1.15 13.72 13.02
CA THR A 107 0.65 14.75 12.10
C THR A 107 0.57 14.26 10.66
N ARG A 108 1.66 13.69 10.11
CA ARG A 108 1.69 13.20 8.73
C ARG A 108 0.78 12.01 8.48
N LEU A 109 0.60 11.13 9.48
CA LEU A 109 -0.35 10.03 9.39
C LEU A 109 -1.78 10.56 9.33
N TYR A 110 -2.13 11.50 10.19
CA TYR A 110 -3.46 12.08 10.26
C TYR A 110 -3.81 12.84 8.98
N GLU A 111 -2.88 13.63 8.45
CA GLU A 111 -3.04 14.30 7.16
C GLU A 111 -3.29 13.31 6.02
N LEU A 112 -2.55 12.20 5.99
CA LEU A 112 -2.75 11.15 4.99
C LEU A 112 -4.14 10.50 5.14
N VAL A 113 -4.50 10.13 6.37
CA VAL A 113 -5.79 9.47 6.67
C VAL A 113 -6.97 10.37 6.31
N ASP A 114 -6.87 11.66 6.64
CA ASP A 114 -7.88 12.68 6.35
C ASP A 114 -8.01 12.93 4.83
N LYS A 115 -6.89 12.94 4.08
CA LYS A 115 -6.95 13.05 2.61
C LYS A 115 -7.58 11.81 1.96
N LEU A 116 -7.34 10.63 2.52
CA LEU A 116 -7.81 9.38 1.96
C LEU A 116 -9.28 9.10 2.30
N THR A 117 -9.80 9.59 3.43
CA THR A 117 -11.08 9.15 3.98
C THR A 117 -12.08 10.28 4.03
N GLU A 118 -13.27 10.02 3.49
CA GLU A 118 -14.45 10.87 3.70
C GLU A 118 -15.17 10.39 4.96
N TYR A 119 -15.60 11.34 5.79
CA TYR A 119 -16.25 11.06 7.06
C TYR A 119 -17.66 11.64 7.03
N ASP A 120 -18.64 10.75 7.18
CA ASP A 120 -20.05 11.10 7.26
C ASP A 120 -20.59 10.79 8.66
N ASP A 121 -21.69 11.46 8.99
CA ASP A 121 -22.46 11.16 10.19
C ASP A 121 -23.02 9.74 10.11
N ILE A 122 -22.81 8.94 11.17
CA ILE A 122 -23.34 7.58 11.24
C ILE A 122 -24.65 7.59 12.00
N GLU A 123 -25.74 7.28 11.30
CA GLU A 123 -27.05 7.10 11.90
C GLU A 123 -27.25 5.65 12.38
N VAL A 124 -27.30 5.47 13.70
CA VAL A 124 -27.64 4.18 14.32
C VAL A 124 -29.11 4.20 14.69
N LYS A 125 -29.91 3.38 14.01
CA LYS A 125 -31.32 3.15 14.34
C LYS A 125 -31.43 1.88 15.19
N MET A 126 -31.84 2.05 16.44
CA MET A 126 -32.05 0.95 17.38
C MET A 126 -33.53 0.82 17.70
N ARG A 127 -34.08 -0.38 17.54
CA ARG A 127 -35.45 -0.69 17.94
C ARG A 127 -35.48 -1.08 19.40
N VAL A 128 -36.16 -0.29 20.23
CA VAL A 128 -36.35 -0.59 21.66
C VAL A 128 -37.86 -0.77 21.87
N PHE A 129 -38.28 -2.02 22.01
CA PHE A 129 -39.69 -2.44 21.97
C PHE A 129 -40.43 -1.94 20.69
N LEU A 130 -41.40 -1.02 20.86
CA LEU A 130 -42.26 -0.46 19.81
C LEU A 130 -41.78 0.91 19.28
N ARG A 131 -40.67 1.47 19.79
CA ARG A 131 -40.12 2.76 19.35
C ARG A 131 -38.74 2.58 18.72
N THR A 132 -38.51 3.26 17.60
CA THR A 132 -37.17 3.37 17.01
C THR A 132 -36.47 4.58 17.61
N ARG A 133 -35.36 4.35 18.32
CA ARG A 133 -34.46 5.44 18.72
C ARG A 133 -33.42 5.65 17.63
N LYS A 134 -33.21 6.90 17.26
CA LYS A 134 -32.18 7.34 16.32
C LYS A 134 -31.05 7.98 17.12
N TYR A 135 -29.84 7.47 16.96
CA TYR A 135 -28.61 8.06 17.50
C TYR A 135 -27.72 8.44 16.33
N VAL A 136 -27.15 9.64 16.36
CA VAL A 136 -26.23 10.13 15.32
C VAL A 136 -24.85 10.26 15.94
N ILE A 137 -23.86 9.60 15.34
CA ILE A 137 -22.46 9.79 15.67
C ILE A 137 -21.91 10.84 14.70
N PRO A 138 -21.49 12.02 15.18
CA PRO A 138 -20.96 13.06 14.30
C PRO A 138 -19.71 12.60 13.55
N ALA A 139 -19.56 13.05 12.31
CA ALA A 139 -18.42 12.77 11.44
C ALA A 139 -17.07 13.06 12.12
N GLU A 140 -16.98 14.12 12.93
CA GLU A 140 -15.78 14.46 13.71
C GLU A 140 -15.39 13.33 14.67
N ARG A 141 -16.36 12.75 15.37
CA ARG A 141 -16.11 11.63 16.28
C ARG A 141 -15.70 10.37 15.52
N VAL A 142 -16.28 10.14 14.33
CA VAL A 142 -15.88 9.04 13.43
C VAL A 142 -14.44 9.24 12.96
N ARG A 143 -14.07 10.47 12.59
CA ARG A 143 -12.71 10.86 12.18
C ARG A 143 -11.69 10.59 13.28
N GLU A 144 -11.96 11.02 14.51
CA GLU A 144 -11.06 10.79 15.64
C GLU A 144 -10.89 9.30 15.97
N VAL A 145 -11.96 8.50 15.86
CA VAL A 145 -11.86 7.04 15.98
C VAL A 145 -11.04 6.46 14.83
N GLY A 146 -11.26 6.92 13.60
CA GLY A 146 -10.51 6.49 12.41
C GLY A 146 -9.00 6.75 12.54
N LYS A 147 -8.62 7.93 13.04
CA LYS A 147 -7.23 8.29 13.34
C LYS A 147 -6.60 7.37 14.38
N LYS A 148 -7.32 7.06 15.46
CA LYS A 148 -6.85 6.09 16.48
C LYS A 148 -6.66 4.70 15.89
N ILE A 149 -7.60 4.22 15.08
CA ILE A 149 -7.50 2.93 14.37
C ILE A 149 -6.28 2.91 13.45
N ALA A 150 -6.02 4.01 12.74
CA ALA A 150 -4.85 4.11 11.86
C ALA A 150 -3.53 3.97 12.64
N VAL A 151 -3.39 4.67 13.78
CA VAL A 151 -2.20 4.56 14.65
C VAL A 151 -1.99 3.12 15.11
N GLU A 152 -3.03 2.46 15.62
CA GLU A 152 -2.93 1.08 16.10
C GLU A 152 -2.63 0.09 14.97
N SER A 153 -3.15 0.33 13.77
CA SER A 153 -2.84 -0.46 12.58
C SER A 153 -1.37 -0.34 12.19
N ILE A 154 -0.80 0.88 12.22
CA ILE A 154 0.62 1.11 11.94
C ILE A 154 1.49 0.46 13.02
N LYS A 155 1.19 0.63 14.31
CA LYS A 155 1.90 -0.05 15.41
C LYS A 155 1.92 -1.56 15.23
N SER A 156 0.77 -2.14 14.87
CA SER A 156 0.64 -3.58 14.61
C SER A 156 1.48 -4.03 13.41
N ALA A 157 1.51 -3.23 12.33
CA ALA A 157 2.34 -3.50 11.16
C ALA A 157 3.84 -3.45 11.48
N LEU A 158 4.30 -2.41 12.18
CA LEU A 158 5.69 -2.28 12.65
C LEU A 158 6.10 -3.49 13.50
N LYS A 159 5.27 -3.87 14.47
CA LYS A 159 5.50 -5.06 15.31
C LYS A 159 5.57 -6.34 14.48
N THR A 160 4.71 -6.50 13.49
CA THR A 160 4.68 -7.68 12.61
C THR A 160 5.97 -7.83 11.79
N LEU A 161 6.59 -6.71 11.42
CA LEU A 161 7.86 -6.64 10.70
C LEU A 161 9.07 -6.55 11.64
N CYS A 162 8.85 -6.67 12.96
CA CYS A 162 9.79 -6.39 14.05
C CYS A 162 10.67 -5.14 13.83
N ILE A 163 10.07 -4.09 13.29
CA ILE A 163 10.65 -2.75 13.29
C ILE A 163 10.40 -2.18 14.68
N LYS A 164 11.48 -1.89 15.42
CA LYS A 164 11.45 -1.31 16.76
C LYS A 164 11.84 0.17 16.73
N ASN A 165 11.71 0.85 17.87
CA ASN A 165 12.27 2.18 18.05
C ASN A 165 13.79 2.14 17.84
N ILE A 166 14.35 3.15 17.17
CA ILE A 166 15.81 3.34 17.06
C ILE A 166 16.47 3.37 18.44
N GLU A 167 15.78 3.88 19.48
CA GLU A 167 16.30 3.91 20.85
C GLU A 167 16.37 2.53 21.52
N GLU A 168 15.50 1.58 21.13
CA GLU A 168 15.46 0.22 21.70
C GLU A 168 16.24 -0.81 20.86
N SER A 169 16.53 -0.50 19.60
CA SER A 169 17.32 -1.35 18.73
C SER A 169 18.39 -0.53 18.01
N TYR A 170 19.65 -0.73 18.41
CA TYR A 170 20.84 -0.33 17.63
C TYR A 170 20.92 -0.99 16.23
N ARG A 171 19.90 -1.76 15.83
CA ARG A 171 19.84 -2.46 14.55
C ARG A 171 18.47 -2.30 13.92
N THR A 172 18.45 -1.49 12.88
CA THR A 172 17.42 -1.51 11.85
C THR A 172 17.21 -2.93 11.33
N PRO A 173 15.98 -3.42 11.15
CA PRO A 173 15.79 -4.73 10.54
C PRO A 173 16.44 -4.75 9.15
N THR A 174 17.33 -5.72 8.94
CA THR A 174 18.01 -5.89 7.66
C THR A 174 16.98 -6.25 6.59
N ALA A 175 16.69 -5.30 5.69
CA ALA A 175 15.82 -5.54 4.54
C ALA A 175 16.66 -5.94 3.33
N VAL A 176 16.48 -7.16 2.84
CA VAL A 176 17.05 -7.58 1.55
C VAL A 176 16.05 -7.17 0.48
N THR A 177 16.49 -6.34 -0.47
CA THR A 177 15.60 -5.77 -1.49
C THR A 177 16.08 -6.08 -2.90
N GLU A 178 15.14 -6.27 -3.80
CA GLU A 178 15.38 -6.44 -5.23
C GLU A 178 14.42 -5.55 -6.04
N PRO A 179 14.94 -4.62 -6.86
CA PRO A 179 14.12 -3.76 -7.72
C PRO A 179 13.55 -4.53 -8.90
N ILE A 180 12.23 -4.43 -9.08
CA ILE A 180 11.48 -5.18 -10.10
C ILE A 180 10.34 -4.34 -10.67
N TYR A 181 9.88 -4.71 -11.86
CA TYR A 181 8.60 -4.31 -12.42
C TYR A 181 7.56 -5.40 -12.16
N ILE A 182 6.39 -4.98 -11.69
CA ILE A 182 5.22 -5.85 -11.53
C ILE A 182 4.13 -5.34 -12.44
N LEU A 183 3.40 -6.26 -13.07
CA LEU A 183 2.24 -5.87 -13.85
C LEU A 183 1.15 -5.39 -12.90
N PHE A 184 0.86 -4.11 -12.98
CA PHE A 184 -0.18 -3.42 -12.25
C PHE A 184 -1.37 -3.21 -13.19
N TYR A 185 -2.57 -3.42 -12.68
CA TYR A 185 -3.80 -3.12 -13.40
C TYR A 185 -4.60 -2.07 -12.64
N ILE A 186 -5.32 -1.25 -13.39
CA ILE A 186 -6.28 -0.29 -12.84
C ILE A 186 -7.44 -0.07 -13.82
N ASP A 187 -8.66 0.01 -13.30
CA ASP A 187 -9.83 0.34 -14.12
C ASP A 187 -9.89 1.84 -14.43
N SER A 188 -10.61 2.21 -15.48
CA SER A 188 -10.76 3.61 -15.93
C SER A 188 -11.41 4.53 -14.89
N ARG A 189 -12.11 3.97 -13.89
CA ARG A 189 -12.76 4.71 -12.80
C ARG A 189 -11.91 4.76 -11.52
N TYR A 190 -10.73 4.15 -11.51
CA TYR A 190 -9.85 4.06 -10.34
C TYR A 190 -10.52 3.41 -9.11
N THR A 191 -11.49 2.53 -9.33
CA THR A 191 -12.21 1.78 -8.28
C THR A 191 -11.58 0.43 -8.00
N LEU A 192 -10.89 -0.15 -8.98
CA LEU A 192 -10.23 -1.45 -8.88
C LEU A 192 -8.79 -1.32 -9.34
N ALA A 193 -7.87 -1.77 -8.50
CA ALA A 193 -6.46 -1.79 -8.82
C ALA A 193 -5.75 -2.93 -8.10
N GLY A 194 -4.62 -3.38 -8.64
CA GLY A 194 -3.85 -4.44 -8.03
C GLY A 194 -2.69 -4.94 -8.87
N PHE A 195 -2.14 -6.07 -8.47
CA PHE A 195 -0.97 -6.67 -9.11
C PHE A 195 -1.31 -8.01 -9.73
N ILE A 196 -0.62 -8.35 -10.83
CA ILE A 196 -0.68 -9.67 -11.45
C ILE A 196 0.69 -10.32 -11.27
N VAL A 197 0.70 -11.46 -10.58
CA VAL A 197 1.93 -12.17 -10.22
C VAL A 197 1.75 -13.66 -10.45
N GLY A 198 2.53 -14.25 -11.36
CA GLY A 198 2.41 -15.65 -11.75
C GLY A 198 0.99 -15.97 -12.27
N LYS A 199 0.29 -16.85 -11.56
CA LYS A 199 -1.11 -17.25 -11.84
C LYS A 199 -2.18 -16.44 -11.09
N LYS A 200 -1.78 -15.44 -10.29
CA LYS A 200 -2.65 -14.77 -9.31
C LYS A 200 -2.87 -13.29 -9.63
N ILE A 201 -4.09 -12.84 -9.34
CA ILE A 201 -4.47 -11.44 -9.26
C ILE A 201 -4.50 -11.08 -7.76
N ILE A 202 -3.81 -10.02 -7.39
CA ILE A 202 -3.71 -9.50 -6.03
C ILE A 202 -4.40 -8.14 -6.02
N GLU A 203 -5.71 -8.15 -5.75
CA GLU A 203 -6.48 -6.93 -5.58
C GLU A 203 -5.96 -6.09 -4.42
N SER A 204 -5.93 -4.77 -4.60
CA SER A 204 -5.50 -3.84 -3.59
C SER A 204 -6.36 -2.57 -3.55
N ASN A 205 -7.40 -2.62 -2.72
CA ASN A 205 -8.25 -1.46 -2.40
C ASN A 205 -7.44 -0.23 -1.97
N SER A 206 -6.30 -0.42 -1.27
CA SER A 206 -5.42 0.68 -0.88
C SER A 206 -4.86 1.46 -2.09
N HIS A 207 -4.40 0.75 -3.13
CA HIS A 207 -3.84 1.37 -4.34
C HIS A 207 -4.95 2.09 -5.11
N ALA A 208 -6.11 1.45 -5.29
CA ALA A 208 -7.26 2.06 -5.95
C ALA A 208 -7.70 3.35 -5.23
N LYS A 209 -7.87 3.29 -3.91
CA LYS A 209 -8.28 4.43 -3.08
C LYS A 209 -7.27 5.59 -3.16
N ILE A 210 -5.97 5.29 -3.04
CA ILE A 210 -4.92 6.30 -3.13
C ILE A 210 -4.89 6.92 -4.54
N ILE A 211 -4.89 6.10 -5.59
CA ILE A 211 -4.84 6.61 -6.96
C ILE A 211 -6.05 7.48 -7.27
N SER A 212 -7.25 7.05 -6.88
CA SER A 212 -8.49 7.83 -7.05
C SER A 212 -8.42 9.20 -6.38
N LYS A 213 -7.86 9.28 -5.16
CA LYS A 213 -7.74 10.54 -4.39
C LYS A 213 -6.69 11.48 -4.94
N PHE A 214 -5.61 10.95 -5.53
CA PHE A 214 -4.51 11.75 -6.07
C PHE A 214 -4.51 11.78 -7.61
N LYS A 215 -5.62 11.38 -8.25
CA LYS A 215 -5.70 11.16 -9.70
C LYS A 215 -5.28 12.36 -10.53
N GLU A 216 -5.67 13.57 -10.11
CA GLU A 216 -5.39 14.82 -10.85
C GLU A 216 -3.89 15.05 -10.99
N ASN A 217 -3.14 14.70 -9.95
CA ASN A 217 -1.70 14.81 -9.94
C ASN A 217 -1.08 13.71 -10.83
N MET A 218 -1.63 12.49 -10.82
CA MET A 218 -1.08 11.35 -11.57
C MET A 218 -1.56 11.21 -13.02
N LYS A 219 -2.36 12.13 -13.54
CA LYS A 219 -2.94 12.03 -14.90
C LYS A 219 -1.88 11.83 -15.98
N GLU A 220 -0.72 12.48 -15.86
CA GLU A 220 0.34 12.39 -16.88
C GLU A 220 1.08 11.05 -16.86
N VAL A 221 1.02 10.31 -15.76
CA VAL A 221 1.70 9.02 -15.62
C VAL A 221 0.88 7.88 -16.23
N PHE A 222 -0.45 7.98 -16.17
CA PHE A 222 -1.38 6.97 -16.66
C PHE A 222 -2.00 7.33 -18.03
N ARG A 223 -1.44 8.32 -18.74
CA ARG A 223 -1.81 8.68 -20.12
C ARG A 223 -1.28 7.68 -21.14
#